data_AF-A0A7S7UII6-F1
#
_entry.id   AF-A0A7S7UII6-F1
#
_cell.length_a   1.000
_cell.length_b   1.000
_cell.length_c   1.000
_cell.angle_alpha   90.00
_cell.angle_beta   90.00
_cell.angle_gamma   90.00
#
_symmetry.space_group_name_H-M   'P 1'
#
loop_
_entity.id
_entity.type
_entity.pdbx_description
1 polymer ?
#
loop_
_entity_poly.entity_id
_entity_poly.type
_entity_poly.pdbx_seq_one_letter_code
_entity_poly.pdbx_strand_id
1 'polypeptide(L)' 'MNRHDDIHAVRRTEPNGVEPPFSEDDLQRAQLGPRGVPGQPDPARMTSQRAKKTPAAGDFDGHTS' A
#
# COMPACT_ATOMS: atom_id res chain seq x y z
N MET A 1 3.65 -32.60 37.41
CA MET A 1 3.07 -32.61 36.05
C MET A 1 3.60 -31.40 35.29
N ASN A 2 4.51 -31.60 34.34
CA ASN A 2 5.03 -30.52 33.48
C ASN A 2 4.12 -30.40 32.26
N ARG A 3 3.43 -29.26 32.12
CA ARG A 3 2.66 -28.96 30.92
C ARG A 3 3.59 -28.22 29.97
N HIS A 4 3.82 -28.83 28.81
CA HIS A 4 4.52 -28.27 27.68
C HIS A 4 3.73 -27.05 27.19
N ASP A 5 4.22 -25.85 27.49
CA ASP A 5 3.83 -24.65 26.76
C ASP A 5 4.58 -24.66 25.43
N ASP A 6 4.03 -25.42 24.48
CA ASP A 6 4.43 -25.40 23.07
C ASP A 6 3.94 -24.07 22.45
N ILE A 7 4.62 -22.98 22.83
CA ILE A 7 4.55 -21.70 22.13
C ILE A 7 5.01 -22.00 20.71
N HIS A 8 4.07 -21.98 19.76
CA HIS A 8 4.33 -22.09 18.33
C HIS A 8 5.60 -21.32 17.98
N ALA A 9 6.69 -22.06 17.76
CA ALA A 9 7.94 -21.51 17.27
C ALA A 9 7.67 -21.02 15.85
N VAL A 10 7.14 -19.80 15.73
CA VAL A 10 7.06 -19.05 14.49
C VAL A 10 8.53 -18.88 14.07
N ARG A 11 8.99 -19.78 13.21
CA ARG A 11 10.31 -19.68 12.58
C ARG A 11 10.34 -18.30 11.93
N ARG A 12 11.07 -17.36 12.55
CA ARG A 12 11.34 -16.05 11.97
C ARG A 12 12.29 -16.29 10.80
N THR A 13 11.75 -16.62 9.63
CA THR A 13 12.51 -16.62 8.39
C THR A 13 12.99 -15.20 8.14
N GLU A 14 14.28 -15.04 7.90
CA GLU A 14 14.85 -13.75 7.52
C GLU A 14 14.14 -13.25 6.25
N PRO A 15 13.70 -11.98 6.21
CA PRO A 15 12.80 -11.49 5.16
C PRO A 15 13.47 -11.34 3.79
N ASN A 16 14.81 -11.39 3.73
CA ASN A 16 15.56 -11.14 2.50
C ASN A 16 15.72 -12.43 1.70
N GLY A 17 15.19 -12.45 0.47
CA GLY A 17 15.34 -13.57 -0.47
C GLY A 17 14.32 -14.69 -0.33
N VAL A 18 13.35 -14.56 0.58
CA VAL A 18 12.21 -15.49 0.71
C VAL A 18 11.01 -14.87 0.02
N GLU A 19 10.53 -15.49 -1.06
CA GLU A 19 9.29 -15.05 -1.67
C GLU A 19 8.11 -15.27 -0.70
N PRO A 20 7.22 -14.27 -0.55
CA PRO A 20 6.07 -14.40 0.30
C PRO A 20 5.12 -15.51 -0.19
N PRO A 21 4.30 -16.09 0.69
CA PRO A 21 3.35 -17.15 0.33
C PRO A 21 2.26 -16.70 -0.65
N PHE A 22 2.11 -15.39 -0.84
CA PHE A 22 1.14 -14.77 -1.74
C PHE A 22 1.84 -13.68 -2.55
N SER A 23 1.51 -13.60 -3.83
CA SER A 23 1.98 -12.52 -4.69
C SER A 23 1.31 -11.19 -4.32
N GLU A 24 1.89 -10.07 -4.75
CA GLU A 24 1.27 -8.75 -4.61
C GLU A 24 -0.12 -8.72 -5.26
N ASP A 25 -0.29 -9.42 -6.37
CA ASP A 25 -1.55 -9.49 -7.09
C ASP A 25 -2.62 -10.30 -6.32
N ASP A 26 -2.23 -11.37 -5.61
CA ASP A 26 -3.14 -12.11 -4.72
C ASP A 26 -3.66 -11.23 -3.58
N LEU A 27 -2.77 -10.43 -2.98
CA LEU A 27 -3.14 -9.47 -1.94
C LEU A 27 -4.06 -8.36 -2.47
N GLN A 28 -3.85 -7.92 -3.71
CA GLN A 28 -4.71 -6.95 -4.38
C GLN A 28 -6.10 -7.54 -4.69
N ARG A 29 -6.19 -8.77 -5.19
CA ARG A 29 -7.47 -9.45 -5.43
C ARG A 29 -8.25 -9.71 -4.16
N ALA A 30 -7.58 -10.05 -3.05
CA ALA A 30 -8.22 -10.24 -1.75
C ALA A 30 -8.80 -8.94 -1.19
N GLN A 31 -8.09 -7.81 -1.34
CA GLN A 31 -8.53 -6.51 -0.82
C GLN A 31 -9.54 -5.79 -1.71
N LEU A 32 -9.39 -5.88 -3.03
CA LEU A 32 -10.17 -5.10 -4.01
C LEU A 32 -11.24 -5.93 -4.72
N GLY A 33 -11.27 -7.25 -4.50
CA GLY A 33 -12.15 -8.18 -5.19
C GLY A 33 -11.72 -8.43 -6.65
N PRO A 34 -12.57 -9.10 -7.45
CA PRO A 34 -12.31 -9.30 -8.87
C PRO A 34 -12.40 -7.94 -9.58
N ARG A 35 -11.33 -7.52 -10.25
CA ARG A 35 -11.38 -6.35 -11.13
C ARG A 35 -12.38 -6.63 -12.25
N GLY A 36 -13.30 -5.70 -12.51
CA GLY A 36 -14.25 -5.79 -13.62
C GLY A 36 -15.45 -6.73 -13.43
N VAL A 37 -15.88 -7.02 -12.19
CA VAL A 37 -17.18 -7.70 -11.98
C VAL A 37 -18.29 -6.86 -12.64
N PRO A 38 -19.07 -7.44 -13.58
CA PRO A 38 -20.17 -6.73 -14.21
C PRO A 38 -21.14 -6.18 -13.15
N GLY A 39 -21.31 -4.85 -13.11
CA GLY A 39 -22.21 -4.16 -12.17
C GLY A 39 -21.57 -3.68 -10.86
N GLN A 40 -20.29 -3.98 -10.60
CA GLN A 40 -19.56 -3.38 -9.47
C GLN A 40 -18.70 -2.20 -9.94
N PRO A 41 -18.56 -1.14 -9.12
CA PRO A 41 -17.67 -0.04 -9.43
C PRO A 41 -16.21 -0.53 -9.46
N ASP A 42 -15.43 -0.02 -10.42
CA ASP A 42 -14.00 -0.30 -10.49
C ASP A 42 -13.33 0.15 -9.17
N PRO A 43 -12.57 -0.73 -8.49
CA PRO A 43 -11.83 -0.33 -7.29
C PRO A 43 -10.80 0.78 -7.56
N ALA A 44 -10.34 0.95 -8.80
CA ALA A 44 -9.46 2.05 -9.18
C ALA A 44 -10.21 3.39 -9.16
N ARG A 45 -9.90 4.23 -8.17
CA ARG A 45 -10.38 5.62 -8.12
C ARG A 45 -9.34 6.55 -8.72
N MET A 46 -9.77 7.37 -9.68
CA MET A 46 -8.93 8.44 -10.21
C MET A 46 -8.63 9.44 -9.08
N THR A 47 -7.34 9.65 -8.79
CA THR A 47 -6.92 10.74 -7.89
C THR A 47 -7.23 12.07 -8.57
N SER A 48 -7.87 13.01 -7.86
CA SER A 48 -8.10 14.35 -8.40
C SER A 48 -6.79 15.00 -8.81
N GLN A 49 -6.76 15.66 -9.97
CA GLN A 49 -5.58 16.37 -10.41
C GLN A 49 -5.23 17.49 -9.42
N ARG A 50 -4.08 17.38 -8.77
CA ARG A 50 -3.58 18.42 -7.87
C ARG A 50 -2.98 19.57 -8.68
N ALA A 51 -3.25 20.80 -8.28
CA ALA A 51 -2.54 21.97 -8.78
C ALA A 51 -1.02 21.86 -8.52
N LYS A 52 -0.21 22.37 -9.44
CA LYS A 52 1.25 22.50 -9.25
C LYS A 52 1.51 23.40 -8.05
N LYS A 53 2.53 23.08 -7.25
CA LYS A 53 3.02 23.94 -6.14
C LYS A 53 3.88 25.12 -6.64
N THR A 54 3.74 25.51 -7.90
CA THR A 54 4.46 26.66 -8.42
C THR A 54 3.81 27.90 -7.80
N PRO A 55 4.57 28.77 -7.10
CA PRO A 55 4.03 30.03 -6.59
C PRO A 55 3.40 30.82 -7.74
N ALA A 56 2.24 31.44 -7.52
CA ALA A 56 1.68 32.34 -8.51
C ALA A 56 2.58 33.58 -8.65
N ALA A 57 2.41 34.34 -9.74
CA ALA A 57 3.10 35.62 -9.88
C ALA A 57 2.71 36.53 -8.70
N GLY A 58 3.69 36.89 -7.87
CA GLY A 58 3.47 37.69 -6.65
C GLY A 58 3.51 36.91 -5.32
N ASP A 59 3.49 35.57 -5.34
CA ASP A 59 3.61 34.72 -4.14
C ASP A 59 5.07 34.54 -3.66
N PHE A 60 6.02 35.29 -4.22
CA PHE A 60 7.44 35.17 -3.91
C PHE A 60 7.88 36.27 -2.94
N ASP A 61 8.16 35.90 -1.70
CA ASP A 61 8.73 36.77 -0.64
C ASP A 61 10.26 36.92 -0.76
N GLY A 62 10.79 36.82 -1.98
CA GLY A 62 12.23 36.93 -2.23
C GLY A 62 12.76 38.29 -1.82
N HIS A 63 13.83 38.30 -1.01
CA HIS A 63 14.49 39.49 -0.49
C HIS A 63 14.63 40.59 -1.55
N THR A 64 14.00 41.74 -1.30
CA THR A 64 14.24 42.97 -2.06
C THR A 64 15.67 43.42 -1.76
N SER A 65 16.53 43.41 -2.78
CA SER A 65 17.88 43.99 -2.71
C SER A 65 17.82 45.51 -2.74
#